data_AF-A0A822BJV2-F1
#
_entry.id   AF-A0A822BJV2-F1
#
_cell.length_a   1.000
_cell.length_b   1.000
_cell.length_c   1.000
_cell.angle_alpha   90.00
_cell.angle_beta   90.00
_cell.angle_gamma   90.00
#
_symmetry.space_group_name_H-M   'P 1'
#
loop_
_entity.id
_entity.type
_entity.pdbx_description
1 polymer ?
#
loop_
_entity_poly.entity_id
_entity_poly.type
_entity_poly.pdbx_seq_one_letter_code
_entity_poly.pdbx_strand_id
1 'polypeptide(L)'
;LDSLVIKEPDKLKTLKSCASAMATILHSWIGFTAFCQTRNSSIRLLVNCLLVQSEPMKMIILDLFYDLLNLDIPPVCDSYEAALKSICKKKTFIYFILRKNLCFC
;
A
#
# COMPACT_ATOMS: atom_id res chain seq x y z
N LEU A 1 -15.09 23.57 -24.90
CA LEU A 1 -13.88 23.53 -24.06
C LEU A 1 -14.33 23.51 -22.58
N ASP A 2 -15.20 22.57 -22.20
CA ASP A 2 -15.92 22.58 -20.90
C ASP A 2 -16.20 21.16 -20.39
N SER A 3 -15.15 20.35 -20.20
CA SER A 3 -15.33 19.01 -19.59
C SER A 3 -14.18 18.59 -18.67
N LEU A 4 -13.27 19.51 -18.33
CA LEU A 4 -12.03 19.19 -17.60
C LEU A 4 -11.99 19.67 -16.14
N VAL A 5 -13.13 20.09 -15.57
CA VAL A 5 -13.15 20.66 -14.19
C VAL A 5 -14.02 19.87 -13.21
N ILE A 6 -14.76 18.84 -13.65
CA ILE A 6 -15.66 18.07 -12.75
C ILE A 6 -15.50 16.56 -12.96
N LYS A 7 -14.39 15.94 -12.50
CA LYS A 7 -14.34 14.49 -12.16
C LYS A 7 -13.07 13.98 -11.45
N GLU A 8 -12.22 14.82 -10.88
CA GLU A 8 -11.06 14.35 -10.12
C GLU A 8 -11.37 13.72 -8.75
N PRO A 9 -12.26 14.27 -7.90
CA PRO A 9 -12.46 13.73 -6.55
C PRO A 9 -13.21 12.39 -6.55
N ASP A 10 -14.12 12.17 -7.50
CA ASP A 10 -14.91 10.92 -7.57
C ASP A 10 -14.07 9.75 -8.07
N LYS A 11 -13.16 10.00 -9.02
CA LYS A 11 -12.18 8.99 -9.47
C LYS A 11 -11.25 8.60 -8.32
N LEU A 12 -10.79 9.57 -7.53
CA LEU A 12 -9.92 9.31 -6.39
C LEU A 12 -10.61 8.47 -5.31
N LYS A 13 -11.87 8.78 -4.99
CA LYS A 13 -12.69 7.98 -4.07
C LYS A 13 -12.87 6.55 -4.57
N THR A 14 -13.17 6.39 -5.87
CA THR A 14 -13.34 5.08 -6.50
C THR A 14 -12.05 4.27 -6.43
N LEU A 15 -10.91 4.90 -6.73
CA LEU A 15 -9.59 4.27 -6.64
C LEU A 15 -9.23 3.85 -5.22
N LYS A 16 -9.57 4.65 -4.20
CA LYS A 16 -9.41 4.27 -2.80
C LYS A 16 -10.25 3.03 -2.44
N SER A 17 -11.51 3.00 -2.85
CA SER A 17 -12.38 1.84 -2.63
C SER A 17 -11.89 0.58 -3.37
N CYS A 18 -11.35 0.75 -4.58
CA CYS A 18 -10.72 -0.36 -5.31
C CYS A 18 -9.46 -0.85 -4.59
N ALA A 19 -8.62 0.06 -4.11
CA ALA A 19 -7.42 -0.28 -3.36
C ALA A 19 -7.75 -1.07 -2.08
N SER A 20 -8.77 -0.66 -1.31
CA SER A 20 -9.19 -1.42 -0.11
C SER A 20 -9.74 -2.81 -0.44
N ALA A 21 -10.49 -2.94 -1.54
CA ALA A 21 -10.97 -4.24 -2.00
C ALA A 21 -9.80 -5.14 -2.44
N MET A 22 -8.83 -4.58 -3.16
CA MET A 22 -7.61 -5.28 -3.55
C MET A 22 -6.77 -5.70 -2.33
N ALA A 23 -6.63 -4.85 -1.32
CA ALA A 23 -5.95 -5.19 -0.08
C ALA A 23 -6.61 -6.41 0.57
N THR A 24 -7.93 -6.42 0.68
CA THR A 24 -8.70 -7.55 1.25
C THR A 24 -8.45 -8.86 0.49
N ILE A 25 -8.43 -8.80 -0.85
CA ILE A 25 -8.18 -9.99 -1.70
C ILE A 25 -6.75 -10.48 -1.53
N LEU A 26 -5.77 -9.56 -1.51
CA LEU A 26 -4.35 -9.89 -1.44
C LEU A 26 -3.90 -10.32 -0.03
N HIS A 27 -4.64 -9.95 1.02
CA HIS A 27 -4.46 -10.47 2.39
C HIS A 27 -4.86 -11.95 2.50
N SER A 28 -5.71 -12.46 1.60
CA SER A 28 -6.01 -13.88 1.51
C SER A 28 -4.94 -14.61 0.70
N TRP A 29 -4.37 -15.67 1.26
CA TRP A 29 -3.36 -16.50 0.57
C TRP A 29 -3.86 -17.07 -0.78
N ILE A 30 -5.16 -17.38 -0.86
CA ILE A 30 -5.80 -17.88 -2.08
C ILE A 30 -5.95 -16.76 -3.12
N GLY A 31 -6.36 -15.56 -2.68
CA GLY A 31 -6.49 -14.40 -3.55
C GLY A 31 -5.14 -13.93 -4.08
N PHE A 32 -4.10 -13.95 -3.24
CA PHE A 32 -2.74 -13.61 -3.63
C PHE A 32 -2.16 -14.58 -4.67
N THR A 33 -2.30 -15.89 -4.44
CA THR A 33 -1.81 -16.90 -5.37
C THR A 33 -2.53 -16.85 -6.71
N ALA A 34 -3.86 -16.70 -6.71
CA ALA A 34 -4.64 -16.49 -7.93
C ALA A 34 -4.25 -15.19 -8.67
N PHE A 35 -3.97 -14.12 -7.93
CA PHE A 35 -3.52 -12.85 -8.50
C PHE A 35 -2.16 -12.96 -9.19
N CYS A 36 -1.25 -13.79 -8.65
CA CYS A 36 0.10 -13.97 -9.19
C CYS A 36 0.22 -15.08 -10.26
N GLN A 37 -0.78 -15.96 -10.39
CA GLN A 37 -0.76 -17.12 -11.31
C GLN A 37 -0.54 -16.73 -12.78
N THR A 38 -1.02 -15.57 -13.22
CA THR A 38 -0.83 -15.08 -14.60
C THR A 38 0.59 -14.55 -14.83
N ARG A 39 1.61 -15.42 -14.92
CA ARG A 39 3.02 -15.06 -15.26
C ARG A 39 3.57 -13.83 -14.52
N ASN A 40 3.15 -13.55 -13.28
CA ASN A 40 3.49 -12.32 -12.55
C ASN A 40 3.11 -11.01 -13.28
N SER A 41 2.17 -11.03 -14.24
CA SER A 41 1.74 -9.85 -14.99
C SER A 41 0.92 -8.90 -14.15
N SER A 42 0.04 -9.42 -13.28
CA SER A 42 -0.84 -8.62 -12.42
C SER A 42 -0.06 -7.85 -11.37
N ILE A 43 0.91 -8.50 -10.71
CA ILE A 43 1.76 -7.82 -9.72
C ILE A 43 2.72 -6.83 -10.39
N ARG A 44 3.21 -7.16 -11.60
CA ARG A 44 4.01 -6.22 -12.40
C ARG A 44 3.20 -5.01 -12.82
N LEU A 45 1.93 -5.19 -13.20
CA LEU A 45 1.01 -4.07 -13.47
C LEU A 45 0.79 -3.22 -12.24
N LEU A 46 0.57 -3.83 -11.07
CA LEU A 46 0.41 -3.11 -9.81
C LEU A 46 1.66 -2.29 -9.45
N VAL A 47 2.84 -2.87 -9.64
CA VAL A 47 4.12 -2.15 -9.44
C VAL A 47 4.29 -1.05 -10.49
N ASN A 48 3.91 -1.29 -11.75
CA ASN A 48 3.94 -0.25 -12.78
C ASN A 48 3.00 0.92 -12.46
N CYS A 49 1.93 0.71 -11.70
CA CYS A 49 1.09 1.81 -11.24
C CYS A 49 1.84 2.79 -10.31
N LEU A 50 2.92 2.40 -9.63
CA LEU A 50 3.79 3.32 -8.87
C LEU A 50 4.53 4.31 -9.78
N LEU A 51 4.72 3.96 -11.05
CA LEU A 51 5.39 4.81 -12.04
C LEU A 51 4.47 5.91 -12.59
N VAL A 52 3.18 5.91 -12.24
CA VAL A 52 2.21 6.94 -12.63
C VAL A 52 2.63 8.29 -12.08
N GLN A 53 2.63 9.36 -12.89
CA GLN A 53 3.12 10.69 -12.46
C GLN A 53 2.19 11.46 -11.51
N SER A 54 0.93 11.04 -11.36
CA SER A 54 -0.03 11.66 -10.45
C SER A 54 0.29 11.34 -8.98
N GLU A 55 0.73 12.34 -8.23
CA GLU A 55 1.01 12.27 -6.79
C GLU A 55 -0.12 11.63 -5.95
N PRO A 56 -1.42 12.02 -6.09
CA PRO A 56 -2.47 11.41 -5.29
C PRO A 56 -2.69 9.92 -5.62
N MET A 57 -2.43 9.50 -6.86
CA MET A 57 -2.55 8.10 -7.25
C MET A 57 -1.38 7.27 -6.72
N LYS A 58 -0.16 7.82 -6.73
CA LYS A 58 1.01 7.19 -6.10
C LYS A 58 0.77 6.93 -4.62
N MET A 59 0.21 7.89 -3.89
CA MET A 59 -0.08 7.74 -2.46
C MET A 59 -1.04 6.60 -2.18
N ILE A 60 -2.13 6.47 -2.95
CA ILE A 60 -3.11 5.37 -2.79
C ILE A 60 -2.46 4.00 -3.01
N ILE A 61 -1.61 3.90 -4.03
CA ILE A 61 -0.93 2.64 -4.35
C ILE A 61 0.13 2.31 -3.29
N LEU A 62 0.88 3.31 -2.82
CA LEU A 62 1.81 3.14 -1.70
C LEU A 62 1.07 2.68 -0.45
N ASP A 63 -0.05 3.30 -0.08
CA ASP A 63 -0.89 2.87 1.04
C ASP A 63 -1.30 1.41 0.89
N LEU A 64 -1.74 0.99 -0.31
CA LEU A 64 -2.04 -0.41 -0.61
C LEU A 64 -0.83 -1.34 -0.39
N PHE A 65 0.38 -0.94 -0.81
CA PHE A 65 1.59 -1.74 -0.60
C PHE A 65 2.00 -1.80 0.88
N TYR A 66 1.88 -0.71 1.63
CA TYR A 66 2.12 -0.70 3.07
C TYR A 66 1.17 -1.65 3.79
N ASP A 67 -0.12 -1.59 3.44
CA ASP A 67 -1.17 -2.43 4.01
C ASP A 67 -0.99 -3.91 3.63
N LEU A 68 -0.60 -4.19 2.39
CA LEU A 68 -0.29 -5.53 1.90
C LEU A 68 0.92 -6.17 2.59
N LEU A 69 1.98 -5.38 2.79
CA LEU A 69 3.22 -5.84 3.43
C LEU A 69 3.18 -5.75 4.96
N ASN A 70 2.05 -5.31 5.52
CA ASN A 70 1.85 -5.08 6.95
C ASN A 70 2.96 -4.19 7.55
N LEU A 71 3.31 -3.12 6.83
CA LEU A 71 4.35 -2.17 7.19
C LEU A 71 3.74 -0.91 7.82
N ASP A 72 4.43 -0.36 8.82
CA ASP A 72 4.08 0.94 9.38
C ASP A 72 4.21 2.05 8.32
N ILE A 73 3.10 2.78 8.10
CA ILE A 73 3.09 3.97 7.24
C ILE A 73 3.76 5.13 8.01
N PRO A 74 4.86 5.72 7.50
CA PRO A 74 5.46 6.89 8.11
C PRO A 74 4.54 8.12 7.99
N PRO A 75 4.64 9.07 8.93
CA PRO A 75 3.94 10.35 8.79
C PRO A 75 4.46 11.08 7.55
N VAL A 76 3.55 11.78 6.85
CA VAL A 76 3.90 12.64 5.72
C VAL A 76 4.83 13.74 6.24
N CYS A 77 6.08 13.73 5.79
CA CYS A 77 7.13 14.64 6.22
C CYS A 77 8.02 14.94 5.01
N ASP A 78 8.43 16.20 4.85
CA ASP A 78 9.30 16.62 3.72
C ASP A 78 10.75 16.13 3.87
N SER A 79 11.15 15.75 5.09
CA SER A 79 12.50 15.25 5.40
C SER A 79 12.53 13.73 5.57
N TYR A 80 13.44 13.09 4.83
CA TYR A 80 13.73 11.66 4.92
C TYR A 80 14.15 11.23 6.34
N GLU A 81 14.93 12.05 7.04
CA GLU A 81 15.41 11.75 8.40
C GLU A 81 14.26 11.69 9.42
N ALA A 82 13.27 12.57 9.27
CA ALA A 82 12.08 12.60 10.12
C ALA A 82 11.22 11.34 9.92
N ALA A 83 11.05 10.90 8.67
CA ALA A 83 10.34 9.67 8.33
C ALA A 83 11.05 8.43 8.93
N LEU A 84 12.38 8.33 8.76
CA LEU A 84 13.17 7.23 9.36
C LEU A 84 13.04 7.16 10.88
N LYS A 85 13.13 8.31 11.56
CA LYS A 85 13.04 8.38 13.02
C LYS A 85 11.69 7.87 13.54
N SER A 86 10.61 8.09 12.80
CA SER A 86 9.26 7.63 13.16
C SER A 86 9.12 6.10 13.07
N ILE A 87 9.68 5.48 12.02
CA ILE A 87 9.63 4.04 11.79
C ILE A 87 10.56 3.31 12.78
N CYS A 88 11.76 3.84 13.02
CA CYS A 88 12.74 3.25 13.94
C CYS A 88 12.24 3.19 15.39
N LYS A 89 11.42 4.14 15.85
CA LYS A 89 10.79 4.07 17.18
C LYS A 89 9.83 2.89 17.33
N LYS A 90 9.11 2.54 16.26
CA LYS A 90 8.09 1.47 16.27
C LYS A 90 8.65 0.07 16.05
N LYS A 91 9.77 -0.08 15.31
CA LYS A 91 10.43 -1.37 15.09
C LYS A 91 10.78 -2.12 16.39
N THR A 92 11.07 -1.41 17.48
CA THR A 92 11.27 -1.99 18.82
C THR A 92 10.02 -2.69 19.35
N PHE A 93 8.83 -2.18 19.02
CA PHE A 93 7.54 -2.73 19.47
C PHE A 93 7.11 -3.95 18.65
N ILE A 94 7.33 -3.92 17.32
CA ILE A 94 7.04 -5.06 16.43
C ILE A 94 8.01 -6.22 16.67
N TYR A 95 9.30 -5.97 16.90
CA TYR A 95 10.24 -7.02 17.33
C TYR A 95 9.82 -7.63 18.69
N PHE A 96 9.26 -6.84 19.61
CA PHE A 96 8.77 -7.33 20.89
C PHE A 96 7.51 -8.22 20.74
N ILE A 97 6.59 -7.86 19.85
CA ILE A 97 5.37 -8.66 19.56
C ILE A 97 5.69 -9.91 18.72
N LEU A 98 6.55 -9.79 17.71
CA LEU A 98 6.99 -10.94 16.90
C LEU A 98 7.79 -11.94 17.75
N ARG A 99 8.66 -11.47 18.66
CA ARG A 99 9.38 -12.34 19.60
C ARG A 99 8.45 -13.04 20.61
N LYS A 100 7.32 -12.42 20.96
CA LYS A 100 6.30 -13.02 21.84
C LYS A 100 5.40 -14.02 21.11
N ASN A 101 5.12 -13.84 19.81
CA ASN A 101 4.27 -14.74 19.03
C ASN A 101 5.04 -15.88 18.31
N LEU A 102 6.35 -15.74 18.06
CA LEU A 102 7.17 -16.84 17.51
C LEU A 102 7.62 -17.86 18.57
N CYS A 103 7.34 -17.65 19.85
CA CYS A 103 7.61 -18.64 20.92
C CYS A 103 6.41 -19.58 21.21
N PHE A 104 5.45 -19.68 20.28
CA PHE A 104 4.31 -20.60 20.39
C PHE A 104 4.26 -21.67 19.28
N CYS A 105 5.43 -22.01 18.72
CA CYS A 105 5.66 -23.27 18.01
C CYS A 105 6.80 -24.01 18.69
#